data_AF-A0A955G5Z8-F1
#
_entry.id   AF-A0A955G5Z8-F1
#
_cell.length_a   1.000
_cell.length_b   1.000
_cell.length_c   1.000
_cell.angle_alpha   90.00
_cell.angle_beta   90.00
_cell.angle_gamma   90.00
#
_symmetry.space_group_name_H-M   'P 1'
#
loop_
_entity.id
_entity.type
_entity.pdbx_description
1 polymer ?
#
loop_
_entity_poly.entity_id
_entity_poly.type
_entity_poly.pdbx_seq_one_letter_code
_entity_poly.pdbx_strand_id
1 'polypeptide(L)'
;EAGHLCVEFPVSKADDFERLITDNMETGFWNEYLTNEKVVFIFKHKDGYIERFEFNDSNASQICALGNKFNNLPEPAPNETPWQWLANNSWYSSIVPKVRVFTTRPDTIFGATFLVLAPEHELVEQLTTKEQKVKVDDYIKQATKKTEVERQASKEKTGVFTGSYAINPASGEKIPVWVADYVLVGYGTGAIMAVPAHDERDREFAQDHELPLVQVVDIGEV
;
A
#
# COMPACT_ATOMS: atom_id res chain seq x y z
N GLU A 1 -9.20 -24.87 -11.89
CA GLU A 1 -8.90 -23.51 -12.36
C GLU A 1 -7.53 -23.12 -11.81
N ALA A 2 -6.67 -22.53 -12.63
CA ALA A 2 -5.28 -22.28 -12.26
C ALA A 2 -5.22 -21.15 -11.22
N GLY A 3 -5.09 -21.51 -9.95
CA GLY A 3 -4.79 -20.56 -8.88
C GLY A 3 -3.46 -19.88 -9.17
N HIS A 4 -3.46 -18.55 -9.19
CA HIS A 4 -2.25 -17.77 -9.35
C HIS A 4 -1.36 -17.97 -8.11
N LEU A 5 -0.35 -18.82 -8.23
CA LEU A 5 0.68 -18.97 -7.21
C LEU A 5 1.56 -17.72 -7.25
N CYS A 6 1.54 -16.94 -6.17
CA CYS A 6 2.50 -15.86 -5.99
C CYS A 6 3.86 -16.49 -5.65
N VAL A 7 4.84 -16.35 -6.54
CA VAL A 7 6.22 -16.81 -6.30
C VAL A 7 6.84 -15.84 -5.30
N GLU A 8 6.90 -16.24 -4.04
CA GLU A 8 7.65 -15.50 -3.03
C GLU A 8 9.14 -15.70 -3.27
N PHE A 9 9.84 -14.57 -3.36
CA PHE A 9 11.27 -14.55 -3.61
C PHE A 9 12.03 -14.71 -2.27
N PRO A 10 12.76 -15.81 -2.04
CA PRO A 10 13.44 -16.03 -0.77
C PRO A 10 14.59 -15.02 -0.59
N VAL A 11 14.64 -14.35 0.57
CA VAL A 11 15.67 -13.35 0.90
C VAL A 11 17.09 -13.91 0.75
N SER A 12 17.28 -15.20 1.05
CA SER A 12 18.55 -15.92 0.88
C SER A 12 19.01 -16.05 -0.57
N LYS A 13 18.15 -15.72 -1.54
CA LYS A 13 18.44 -15.71 -2.98
C LYS A 13 18.50 -14.30 -3.57
N ALA A 14 18.39 -13.25 -2.74
CA ALA A 14 18.37 -11.86 -3.23
C ALA A 14 19.61 -11.53 -4.07
N ASP A 15 20.79 -11.98 -3.63
CA ASP A 15 22.04 -11.78 -4.36
C ASP A 15 22.09 -12.56 -5.69
N ASP A 16 21.53 -13.78 -5.74
CA ASP A 16 21.45 -14.58 -6.97
C ASP A 16 20.53 -13.91 -8.01
N PHE A 17 19.43 -13.30 -7.56
CA PHE A 17 18.49 -12.59 -8.43
C PHE A 17 18.98 -11.20 -8.82
N GLU A 18 19.68 -10.52 -7.94
CA GLU A 18 20.36 -9.28 -8.28
C GLU A 18 21.43 -9.54 -9.34
N ARG A 19 22.20 -10.63 -9.25
CA ARG A 19 23.10 -11.07 -10.34
C ARG A 19 22.33 -11.36 -11.62
N LEU A 20 21.22 -12.09 -11.54
CA LEU A 20 20.38 -12.35 -12.71
C LEU A 20 19.91 -11.05 -13.39
N ILE A 21 19.42 -10.07 -12.61
CA ILE A 21 18.99 -8.77 -13.12
C ILE A 21 20.19 -8.05 -13.74
N THR A 22 21.28 -7.90 -12.99
CA THR A 22 22.44 -7.11 -13.45
C THR A 22 23.11 -7.70 -14.70
N ASP A 23 23.18 -9.03 -14.81
CA ASP A 23 23.75 -9.74 -15.96
C ASP A 23 22.85 -9.66 -17.20
N ASN A 24 21.52 -9.79 -17.03
CA ASN A 24 20.58 -9.91 -18.16
C ASN A 24 19.84 -8.62 -18.51
N MET A 25 19.83 -7.61 -17.63
CA MET A 25 19.18 -6.33 -17.89
C MET A 25 19.89 -5.60 -19.03
N GLU A 26 19.12 -5.06 -19.97
CA GLU A 26 19.66 -4.25 -21.05
C GLU A 26 20.23 -2.92 -20.52
N THR A 27 21.19 -2.35 -21.24
CA THR A 27 21.74 -1.03 -20.91
C THR A 27 20.72 0.07 -21.21
N GLY A 28 20.62 1.07 -20.35
CA GLY A 28 19.60 2.10 -20.41
C GLY A 28 18.26 1.67 -19.82
N PHE A 29 18.23 0.58 -19.05
CA PHE A 29 17.04 0.06 -18.38
C PHE A 29 17.22 0.05 -16.85
N TRP A 30 16.10 0.02 -16.14
CA TRP A 30 16.09 -0.07 -14.68
C TRP A 30 15.05 -1.09 -14.24
N ASN A 31 15.25 -1.62 -13.03
CA ASN A 31 14.34 -2.57 -12.42
C ASN A 31 14.30 -2.33 -10.92
N GLU A 32 13.16 -2.60 -10.30
CA GLU A 32 13.02 -2.65 -8.86
C GLU A 32 12.53 -4.03 -8.40
N TYR A 33 12.94 -4.42 -7.22
CA TYR A 33 12.39 -5.60 -6.57
C TYR A 33 12.12 -5.33 -5.10
N LEU A 34 11.10 -6.02 -4.60
CA LEU A 34 10.65 -5.93 -3.24
C LEU A 34 10.90 -7.27 -2.56
N THR A 35 11.37 -7.19 -1.32
CA THR A 35 11.37 -8.28 -0.36
C THR A 35 10.50 -7.86 0.84
N ASN A 36 10.28 -8.77 1.78
CA ASN A 36 9.53 -8.45 3.00
C ASN A 36 10.25 -7.40 3.89
N GLU A 37 11.55 -7.16 3.66
CA GLU A 37 12.38 -6.30 4.51
C GLU A 37 12.81 -5.00 3.82
N LYS A 38 12.97 -5.04 2.49
CA LYS A 38 13.57 -3.94 1.73
C LYS A 38 13.04 -3.84 0.31
N VAL A 39 13.18 -2.65 -0.23
CA VAL A 39 12.94 -2.33 -1.64
C VAL A 39 14.25 -1.90 -2.25
N VAL A 40 14.58 -2.48 -3.40
CA VAL A 40 15.84 -2.23 -4.10
C VAL A 40 15.57 -1.76 -5.50
N PHE A 41 16.24 -0.67 -5.90
CA PHE A 41 16.24 -0.14 -7.26
C PHE A 41 17.60 -0.37 -7.89
N ILE A 42 17.62 -0.82 -9.14
CA ILE A 42 18.82 -1.06 -9.93
C ILE A 42 18.69 -0.33 -11.26
N PHE A 43 19.64 0.55 -11.55
CA PHE A 43 19.74 1.28 -12.80
C PHE A 43 20.97 0.83 -13.57
N LYS A 44 20.80 0.31 -14.78
CA LYS A 44 21.93 -0.06 -15.67
C LYS A 44 22.05 0.99 -16.76
N HIS A 45 23.04 1.84 -16.63
CA HIS A 45 23.31 2.96 -17.54
C HIS A 45 23.72 2.45 -18.93
N LYS A 46 23.69 3.36 -19.93
CA LYS A 46 23.99 3.03 -21.34
C LYS A 46 25.42 2.52 -21.56
N ASP A 47 26.33 2.91 -20.69
CA ASP A 47 27.73 2.47 -20.67
C ASP A 47 27.95 1.16 -19.90
N GLY A 48 26.88 0.57 -19.36
CA GLY A 48 26.92 -0.67 -18.58
C GLY A 48 27.20 -0.46 -17.09
N TYR A 49 27.40 0.77 -16.63
CA TYR A 49 27.52 1.06 -15.19
C TYR A 49 26.22 0.72 -14.46
N ILE A 50 26.32 0.13 -13.27
CA ILE A 50 25.17 -0.29 -12.47
C ILE A 50 25.16 0.54 -11.18
N GLU A 51 24.05 1.23 -10.96
CA GLU A 51 23.77 2.00 -9.77
C GLU A 51 22.65 1.34 -8.98
N ARG A 52 22.91 1.03 -7.71
CA ARG A 52 22.02 0.25 -6.85
C ARG A 52 21.63 1.04 -5.61
N PHE A 53 20.34 1.05 -5.30
CA PHE A 53 19.80 1.68 -4.10
C PHE A 53 18.94 0.72 -3.32
N GLU A 54 19.26 0.54 -2.04
CA GLU A 54 18.28 0.05 -1.06
C GLU A 54 17.49 1.26 -0.56
N PHE A 55 16.19 1.30 -0.85
CA PHE A 55 15.36 2.49 -0.67
C PHE A 55 15.31 2.95 0.79
N ASN A 56 15.54 4.25 1.00
CA ASN A 56 15.30 4.96 2.24
C ASN A 56 15.12 6.46 1.95
N ASP A 57 14.67 7.24 2.93
CA ASP A 57 14.35 8.66 2.73
C ASP A 57 15.53 9.49 2.21
N SER A 58 16.77 9.13 2.57
CA SER A 58 17.96 9.88 2.14
C SER A 58 18.30 9.71 0.66
N ASN A 59 17.82 8.64 0.01
CA ASN A 59 18.05 8.38 -1.41
C ASN A 59 16.80 8.49 -2.30
N ALA A 60 15.65 8.85 -1.71
CA ALA A 60 14.38 9.02 -2.42
C ALA A 60 14.50 9.92 -3.66
N SER A 61 15.04 11.13 -3.50
CA SER A 61 15.16 12.09 -4.61
C SER A 61 16.10 11.62 -5.73
N GLN A 62 17.17 10.90 -5.39
CA GLN A 62 18.11 10.36 -6.39
C GLN A 62 17.46 9.25 -7.22
N ILE A 63 16.70 8.36 -6.57
CA ILE A 63 15.95 7.30 -7.26
C ILE A 63 14.92 7.90 -8.21
N CYS A 64 14.14 8.89 -7.78
CA CYS A 64 13.15 9.57 -8.63
C CYS A 64 13.81 10.25 -9.84
N ALA A 65 14.93 10.96 -9.64
CA ALA A 65 15.64 11.65 -10.72
C ALA A 65 16.20 10.66 -11.76
N LEU A 66 16.79 9.55 -11.30
CA LEU A 66 17.24 8.47 -12.19
C LEU A 66 16.07 7.81 -12.92
N GLY A 67 14.97 7.53 -12.22
CA GLY A 67 13.73 7.02 -12.81
C GLY A 67 13.25 7.92 -13.94
N ASN A 68 13.14 9.23 -13.71
CA ASN A 68 12.73 10.18 -14.75
C ASN A 68 13.70 10.22 -15.93
N LYS A 69 15.01 10.26 -15.66
CA LYS A 69 16.04 10.24 -16.70
C LYS A 69 15.96 9.00 -17.59
N PHE A 70 15.78 7.82 -17.00
CA PHE A 70 15.69 6.55 -17.74
C PHE A 70 14.40 6.44 -18.57
N ASN A 71 13.32 7.11 -18.14
CA ASN A 71 12.04 7.11 -18.83
C ASN A 71 11.82 8.35 -19.73
N ASN A 72 12.83 9.22 -19.89
CA ASN A 72 12.72 10.51 -20.60
C ASN A 72 11.59 11.41 -20.09
N LEU A 73 11.40 11.46 -18.78
CA LEU A 73 10.41 12.28 -18.09
C LEU A 73 11.06 13.56 -17.53
N PRO A 74 10.28 14.63 -17.26
CA PRO A 74 10.79 15.84 -16.60
C PRO A 74 11.29 15.52 -15.18
N GLU A 75 12.07 16.44 -14.60
CA GLU A 75 12.53 16.31 -13.21
C GLU A 75 11.37 16.09 -12.23
N PRO A 76 11.55 15.24 -11.20
CA PRO A 76 10.50 14.91 -10.25
C PRO A 76 10.10 16.13 -9.40
N ALA A 77 8.91 16.07 -8.81
CA ALA A 77 8.49 17.13 -7.89
C ALA A 77 9.41 17.18 -6.65
N PRO A 78 9.61 18.36 -6.02
CA PRO A 78 10.38 18.47 -4.79
C PRO A 78 9.80 17.53 -3.71
N ASN A 79 10.66 16.72 -3.09
CA ASN A 79 10.30 15.73 -2.06
C ASN A 79 9.39 14.59 -2.55
N GLU A 80 9.23 14.39 -3.86
CA GLU A 80 8.52 13.23 -4.39
C GLU A 80 9.25 11.94 -4.00
N THR A 81 8.53 11.03 -3.33
CA THR A 81 9.07 9.71 -2.99
C THR A 81 9.05 8.80 -4.23
N PRO A 82 9.92 7.77 -4.31
CA PRO A 82 9.88 6.79 -5.38
C PRO A 82 8.50 6.16 -5.55
N TRP A 83 7.73 6.00 -4.47
CA TRP A 83 6.37 5.48 -4.53
C TRP A 83 5.39 6.44 -5.16
N GLN A 84 5.44 7.72 -4.80
CA GLN A 84 4.63 8.75 -5.45
C GLN A 84 4.99 8.84 -6.94
N TRP A 85 6.28 8.86 -7.25
CA TRP A 85 6.79 8.87 -8.62
C TRP A 85 6.27 7.68 -9.44
N LEU A 86 6.41 6.47 -8.91
CA LEU A 86 5.91 5.24 -9.50
C LEU A 86 4.38 5.29 -9.68
N ALA A 87 3.62 5.72 -8.68
CA ALA A 87 2.15 5.79 -8.74
C ALA A 87 1.64 6.83 -9.78
N ASN A 88 2.38 7.93 -9.97
CA ASN A 88 2.06 8.98 -10.94
C ASN A 88 2.28 8.55 -12.40
N ASN A 89 3.07 7.49 -12.61
CA ASN A 89 3.38 6.96 -13.93
C ASN A 89 2.40 5.85 -14.34
N SER A 90 1.63 6.10 -15.41
CA SER A 90 0.51 5.23 -15.82
C SER A 90 0.92 3.79 -16.11
N TRP A 91 2.11 3.57 -16.67
CA TRP A 91 2.69 2.26 -17.00
C TRP A 91 3.04 1.42 -15.77
N TYR A 92 3.42 2.05 -14.65
CA TYR A 92 3.67 1.35 -13.40
C TYR A 92 2.37 0.98 -12.70
N SER A 93 1.45 1.93 -12.74
CA SER A 93 0.15 1.85 -12.10
C SER A 93 -0.78 0.79 -12.72
N SER A 94 -0.42 0.24 -13.89
CA SER A 94 -1.08 -0.92 -14.51
C SER A 94 -0.57 -2.28 -14.01
N ILE A 95 0.53 -2.31 -13.26
CA ILE A 95 1.20 -3.53 -12.78
C ILE A 95 0.97 -3.71 -11.27
N VAL A 96 0.78 -2.62 -10.53
CA VAL A 96 0.47 -2.63 -9.09
C VAL A 96 -1.05 -2.50 -8.87
N PRO A 97 -1.68 -3.38 -8.07
CA PRO A 97 -3.11 -3.30 -7.76
C PRO A 97 -3.47 -1.96 -7.10
N LYS A 98 -4.41 -1.22 -7.70
CA LYS A 98 -4.95 0.00 -7.09
C LYS A 98 -6.14 -0.35 -6.21
N VAL A 99 -6.06 -0.01 -4.93
CA VAL A 99 -7.26 0.03 -4.08
C VAL A 99 -7.98 1.34 -4.35
N ARG A 100 -9.16 1.27 -4.97
CA ARG A 100 -10.03 2.43 -5.11
C ARG A 100 -10.81 2.61 -3.82
N VAL A 101 -10.77 3.82 -3.25
CA VAL A 101 -11.53 4.18 -2.05
C VAL A 101 -12.61 5.20 -2.38
N PHE A 102 -13.71 5.17 -1.63
CA PHE A 102 -14.72 6.23 -1.66
C PHE A 102 -14.65 7.05 -0.37
N THR A 103 -14.69 8.38 -0.50
CA THR A 103 -14.75 9.30 0.64
C THR A 103 -15.63 10.51 0.29
N THR A 104 -16.38 11.01 1.28
CA THR A 104 -17.09 12.29 1.22
C THR A 104 -16.26 13.44 1.81
N ARG A 105 -15.09 13.13 2.40
CA ARG A 105 -14.16 14.07 3.03
C ARG A 105 -12.77 14.00 2.38
N PRO A 106 -12.64 14.37 1.08
CA PRO A 106 -11.33 14.38 0.41
C PRO A 106 -10.37 15.41 1.03
N ASP A 107 -10.89 16.43 1.72
CA ASP A 107 -10.13 17.44 2.44
C ASP A 107 -9.23 16.86 3.56
N THR A 108 -9.53 15.66 4.04
CA THR A 108 -8.81 15.04 5.16
C THR A 108 -7.79 13.98 4.75
N ILE A 109 -7.52 13.82 3.45
CA ILE A 109 -6.67 12.75 2.90
C ILE A 109 -5.26 12.68 3.52
N PHE A 110 -4.67 13.81 3.89
CA PHE A 110 -3.35 13.85 4.54
C PHE A 110 -3.35 13.21 5.94
N GLY A 111 -4.52 13.09 6.57
CA GLY A 111 -4.71 12.47 7.89
C GLY A 111 -5.10 11.00 7.80
N ALA A 112 -5.13 10.40 6.60
CA ALA A 112 -5.43 8.99 6.45
C ALA A 112 -4.25 8.13 6.89
N THR A 113 -4.43 7.38 7.98
CA THR A 113 -3.36 6.63 8.66
C THR A 113 -3.47 5.12 8.48
N PHE A 114 -4.58 4.61 7.96
CA PHE A 114 -4.76 3.22 7.54
C PHE A 114 -5.83 3.11 6.45
N LEU A 115 -5.82 1.96 5.77
CA LEU A 115 -6.78 1.61 4.74
C LEU A 115 -7.63 0.44 5.24
N VAL A 116 -8.94 0.47 5.01
CA VAL A 116 -9.83 -0.61 5.43
C VAL A 116 -10.59 -1.17 4.24
N LEU A 117 -10.56 -2.49 4.10
CA LEU A 117 -11.29 -3.27 3.12
C LEU A 117 -12.49 -3.96 3.77
N ALA A 118 -13.58 -4.09 3.04
CA ALA A 118 -14.66 -5.01 3.40
C ALA A 118 -14.15 -6.47 3.40
N PRO A 119 -14.68 -7.35 4.25
CA PRO A 119 -14.34 -8.78 4.27
C PRO A 119 -14.49 -9.48 2.91
N GLU A 120 -15.45 -9.04 2.10
CA GLU A 120 -15.75 -9.60 0.78
C GLU A 120 -15.00 -8.91 -0.38
N HIS A 121 -14.10 -7.96 -0.08
CA HIS A 121 -13.44 -7.17 -1.12
C HIS A 121 -12.44 -8.02 -1.92
N GLU A 122 -12.43 -7.87 -3.25
CA GLU A 122 -11.65 -8.71 -4.18
C GLU A 122 -10.14 -8.73 -3.92
N LEU A 123 -9.59 -7.60 -3.43
CA LEU A 123 -8.16 -7.46 -3.12
C LEU A 123 -7.74 -8.09 -1.78
N VAL A 124 -8.68 -8.58 -0.95
CA VAL A 124 -8.32 -9.13 0.37
C VAL A 124 -7.38 -10.32 0.25
N GLU A 125 -7.66 -11.25 -0.67
CA GLU A 125 -6.80 -12.42 -0.89
C GLU A 125 -5.41 -12.01 -1.36
N GLN A 126 -5.34 -11.06 -2.30
CA GLN A 126 -4.08 -10.58 -2.87
C GLN A 126 -3.22 -9.80 -1.86
N LEU A 127 -3.86 -9.05 -0.95
CA LEU A 127 -3.19 -8.20 0.03
C LEU A 127 -2.92 -8.91 1.35
N THR A 128 -3.30 -10.17 1.49
CA THR A 128 -3.06 -10.96 2.71
C THR A 128 -1.74 -11.71 2.62
N THR A 129 -0.82 -11.37 3.51
CA THR A 129 0.46 -12.09 3.69
C THR A 129 0.21 -13.50 4.21
N LYS A 130 1.17 -14.42 3.97
CA LYS A 130 1.06 -15.82 4.43
C LYS A 130 0.93 -15.91 5.95
N GLU A 131 1.63 -15.05 6.67
CA GLU A 131 1.64 -14.99 8.13
C GLU A 131 0.25 -14.60 8.68
N GLN A 132 -0.48 -13.75 7.96
CA GLN A 132 -1.82 -13.30 8.38
C GLN A 132 -2.96 -14.14 7.81
N LYS A 133 -2.68 -15.03 6.84
CA LYS A 133 -3.72 -15.77 6.09
C LYS A 133 -4.75 -16.47 6.98
N VAL A 134 -4.29 -17.20 8.00
CA VAL A 134 -5.19 -17.93 8.92
C VAL A 134 -6.10 -16.96 9.66
N LYS A 135 -5.56 -15.87 10.20
CA LYS A 135 -6.33 -14.88 10.97
C LYS A 135 -7.32 -14.15 10.09
N VAL A 136 -6.90 -13.75 8.89
CA VAL A 136 -7.76 -13.06 7.93
C VAL A 136 -8.90 -13.98 7.47
N ASP A 137 -8.61 -15.23 7.12
CA ASP A 137 -9.65 -16.18 6.70
C ASP A 137 -10.67 -16.45 7.80
N ASP A 138 -10.22 -16.59 9.05
CA ASP A 138 -11.12 -16.81 10.17
C ASP A 138 -11.95 -15.57 10.49
N TYR A 139 -11.38 -14.38 10.35
CA TYR A 139 -12.12 -13.12 10.47
C TYR A 139 -13.20 -12.99 9.39
N ILE A 140 -12.87 -13.26 8.12
CA ILE A 140 -13.84 -13.22 7.01
C ILE A 140 -14.98 -14.21 7.25
N LYS A 141 -14.68 -15.44 7.68
CA LYS A 141 -15.72 -16.45 8.03
C LYS A 141 -16.63 -15.99 9.17
N GLN A 142 -16.14 -15.19 10.10
CA GLN A 142 -16.95 -14.65 11.19
C GLN A 142 -17.78 -13.46 10.72
N ALA A 143 -17.19 -12.54 9.95
CA ALA A 143 -17.85 -11.35 9.44
C ALA A 143 -19.00 -11.70 8.48
N THR A 144 -18.78 -12.68 7.60
CA THR A 144 -19.79 -13.14 6.61
C THR A 144 -20.97 -13.89 7.23
N LYS A 145 -20.90 -14.27 8.51
CA LYS A 145 -22.07 -14.80 9.25
C LYS A 145 -23.02 -13.71 9.72
N LYS A 146 -22.58 -12.45 9.72
CA LYS A 146 -23.39 -11.29 10.09
C LYS A 146 -24.01 -10.70 8.82
N THR A 147 -25.25 -10.27 8.93
CA THR A 147 -25.92 -9.45 7.92
C THR A 147 -25.33 -8.04 7.89
N GLU A 148 -25.52 -7.30 6.79
CA GLU A 148 -25.09 -5.91 6.71
C GLU A 148 -25.69 -5.03 7.82
N VAL A 149 -26.96 -5.29 8.18
CA VAL A 149 -27.66 -4.58 9.27
C VAL A 149 -26.99 -4.85 10.62
N GLU A 150 -26.64 -6.11 10.90
CA GLU A 150 -25.92 -6.47 12.13
C GLU A 150 -24.53 -5.84 12.19
N ARG A 151 -23.83 -5.80 11.05
CA ARG A 151 -22.51 -5.16 10.93
C ARG A 151 -22.57 -3.64 11.18
N GLN A 152 -23.60 -2.97 10.66
CA GLN A 152 -23.83 -1.54 10.90
C GLN A 152 -24.22 -1.24 12.35
N ALA A 153 -25.04 -2.10 12.96
CA ALA A 153 -25.50 -1.94 14.33
C ALA A 153 -24.45 -2.33 15.38
N SER A 154 -23.36 -2.97 14.98
CA SER A 154 -22.27 -3.38 15.89
C SER A 154 -21.62 -2.16 16.54
N LYS A 155 -21.57 -2.17 17.88
CA LYS A 155 -20.84 -1.16 18.67
C LYS A 155 -19.34 -1.38 18.62
N GLU A 156 -18.90 -2.63 18.57
CA GLU A 156 -17.48 -2.96 18.46
C GLU A 156 -17.05 -2.89 16.99
N LYS A 157 -15.98 -2.14 16.73
CA LYS A 157 -15.32 -2.02 15.42
C LYS A 157 -14.12 -2.95 15.40
N THR A 158 -14.38 -4.21 15.08
CA THR A 158 -13.32 -5.23 15.01
C THR A 158 -12.62 -5.19 13.66
N GLY A 159 -11.37 -5.66 13.60
CA GLY A 159 -10.67 -5.85 12.34
C GLY A 159 -9.43 -6.72 12.46
N VAL A 160 -8.86 -7.06 11.31
CA VAL A 160 -7.63 -7.86 11.20
C VAL A 160 -6.66 -7.24 10.20
N PHE A 161 -5.39 -7.16 10.60
CA PHE A 161 -4.32 -6.65 9.76
C PHE A 161 -3.95 -7.68 8.68
N THR A 162 -3.81 -7.23 7.43
CA THR A 162 -3.49 -8.14 6.31
C THR A 162 -2.00 -8.48 6.20
N GLY A 163 -1.14 -7.72 6.87
CA GLY A 163 0.32 -7.80 6.69
C GLY A 163 0.83 -6.88 5.56
N SER A 164 -0.07 -6.32 4.77
CA SER A 164 0.27 -5.43 3.67
C SER A 164 0.06 -3.97 4.05
N TYR A 165 0.68 -3.11 3.27
CA TYR A 165 0.58 -1.67 3.41
C TYR A 165 0.27 -1.03 2.06
N ALA A 166 -0.48 0.06 2.09
CA ALA A 166 -0.69 0.95 0.97
C ALA A 166 0.17 2.21 1.13
N ILE A 167 0.34 2.95 0.05
CA ILE A 167 0.96 4.28 0.09
C ILE A 167 -0.16 5.31 -0.01
N ASN A 168 -0.23 6.22 0.96
CA ASN A 168 -1.12 7.36 0.88
C ASN A 168 -0.60 8.30 -0.23
N PRO A 169 -1.37 8.55 -1.30
CA PRO A 169 -0.88 9.35 -2.43
C PRO A 169 -0.64 10.82 -2.07
N ALA A 170 -1.33 11.35 -1.05
CA ALA A 170 -1.19 12.74 -0.63
C ALA A 170 0.06 12.97 0.22
N SER A 171 0.34 12.08 1.18
CA SER A 171 1.49 12.23 2.08
C SER A 171 2.73 11.44 1.65
N GLY A 172 2.57 10.38 0.84
CA GLY A 172 3.64 9.44 0.51
C GLY A 172 3.90 8.39 1.61
N GLU A 173 3.17 8.47 2.72
CA GLU A 173 3.35 7.60 3.89
C GLU A 173 2.82 6.19 3.65
N LYS A 174 3.50 5.21 4.27
CA LYS A 174 3.11 3.80 4.26
C LYS A 174 2.06 3.54 5.34
N ILE A 175 0.85 3.19 4.94
CA ILE A 175 -0.29 2.97 5.83
C ILE A 175 -0.73 1.50 5.84
N PRO A 176 -1.00 0.89 7.00
CA PRO A 176 -1.38 -0.52 7.07
C PRO A 176 -2.75 -0.76 6.43
N VAL A 177 -2.92 -1.93 5.81
CA VAL A 177 -4.19 -2.39 5.24
C VAL A 177 -4.88 -3.35 6.21
N TRP A 178 -6.13 -3.06 6.52
CA TRP A 178 -6.97 -3.82 7.43
C TRP A 178 -8.21 -4.35 6.72
N VAL A 179 -8.75 -5.45 7.24
CA VAL A 179 -10.08 -5.96 6.90
C VAL A 179 -10.97 -5.74 8.11
N ALA A 180 -12.11 -5.07 7.92
CA ALA A 180 -13.03 -4.79 9.02
C ALA A 180 -14.49 -4.87 8.58
N ASP A 181 -15.34 -5.40 9.44
CA ASP A 181 -16.75 -5.65 9.13
C ASP A 181 -17.62 -4.38 9.13
N TYR A 182 -17.14 -3.25 9.63
CA TYR A 182 -17.85 -1.98 9.53
C TYR A 182 -17.79 -1.34 8.12
N VAL A 183 -16.92 -1.84 7.23
CA VAL A 183 -16.86 -1.45 5.81
C VAL A 183 -17.65 -2.44 4.97
N LEU A 184 -18.63 -1.96 4.21
CA LEU A 184 -19.53 -2.82 3.42
C LEU A 184 -19.14 -2.83 1.95
N VAL A 185 -19.06 -4.02 1.35
CA VAL A 185 -18.68 -4.19 -0.06
C VAL A 185 -19.67 -3.50 -1.02
N GLY A 186 -20.95 -3.41 -0.66
CA GLY A 186 -21.99 -2.75 -1.44
C GLY A 186 -22.01 -1.21 -1.35
N TYR A 187 -21.17 -0.62 -0.49
CA TYR A 187 -21.11 0.83 -0.31
C TYR A 187 -19.82 1.41 -0.91
N GLY A 188 -19.97 2.29 -1.89
CA GLY A 188 -18.85 2.90 -2.60
C GLY A 188 -18.03 1.87 -3.36
N THR A 189 -16.78 1.68 -2.97
CA THR A 189 -15.85 0.71 -3.58
C THR A 189 -15.62 -0.53 -2.71
N GLY A 190 -16.27 -0.63 -1.54
CA GLY A 190 -15.95 -1.67 -0.56
C GLY A 190 -14.60 -1.48 0.14
N ALA A 191 -13.99 -0.30 0.01
CA ALA A 191 -12.76 0.11 0.66
C ALA A 191 -12.82 1.60 1.04
N ILE A 192 -12.22 1.96 2.18
CA ILE A 192 -12.15 3.34 2.66
C ILE A 192 -10.72 3.71 3.06
N MET A 193 -10.38 4.99 2.91
CA MET A 193 -9.27 5.59 3.65
C MET A 193 -9.79 5.96 5.05
N ALA A 194 -9.10 5.54 6.11
CA ALA A 194 -9.52 5.82 7.46
C ALA A 194 -8.78 7.04 8.02
N VAL A 195 -9.53 7.99 8.58
CA VAL A 195 -9.01 9.27 9.08
C VAL A 195 -9.45 9.46 10.55
N PRO A 196 -8.77 8.83 11.51
CA PRO A 196 -9.19 8.76 12.91
C PRO A 196 -9.40 10.10 13.61
N ALA A 197 -8.65 11.13 13.22
CA ALA A 197 -8.81 12.46 13.81
C ALA A 197 -10.14 13.13 13.42
N HIS A 198 -10.80 12.66 12.35
CA HIS A 198 -11.94 13.32 11.71
C HIS A 198 -13.16 12.43 11.47
N ASP A 199 -13.07 11.12 11.75
CA ASP A 199 -14.19 10.16 11.72
C ASP A 199 -14.22 9.37 13.05
N GLU A 200 -15.38 9.32 13.71
CA GLU A 200 -15.56 8.67 15.01
C GLU A 200 -15.37 7.14 14.94
N ARG A 201 -15.82 6.49 13.86
CA ARG A 201 -15.68 5.03 13.70
C ARG A 201 -14.23 4.65 13.50
N ASP A 202 -13.52 5.45 12.70
CA ASP A 202 -12.08 5.27 12.49
C ASP A 202 -11.28 5.56 13.77
N ARG A 203 -11.75 6.49 14.62
CA ARG A 203 -11.15 6.80 15.91
C ARG A 203 -11.27 5.65 16.90
N GLU A 204 -12.46 5.09 17.05
CA GLU A 204 -12.72 3.92 17.90
C GLU A 204 -11.82 2.75 17.46
N PHE A 205 -11.83 2.46 16.16
CA PHE A 205 -10.98 1.41 15.58
C PHE A 205 -9.48 1.69 15.81
N ALA A 206 -9.04 2.93 15.62
CA ALA A 206 -7.64 3.30 15.82
C ALA A 206 -7.20 3.16 17.27
N GLN A 207 -8.07 3.47 18.23
CA GLN A 207 -7.77 3.31 19.65
C GLN A 207 -7.60 1.84 20.04
N ASP A 208 -8.51 0.98 19.57
CA ASP A 208 -8.47 -0.46 19.84
C ASP A 208 -7.25 -1.16 19.21
N HIS A 209 -6.72 -0.61 18.13
CA HIS A 209 -5.62 -1.17 17.35
C HIS A 209 -4.31 -0.37 17.43
N GLU A 210 -4.23 0.61 18.34
CA GLU A 210 -3.06 1.48 18.56
C GLU A 210 -2.54 2.16 17.26
N LEU A 211 -3.46 2.60 16.39
CA LEU A 211 -3.14 3.23 15.12
C LEU A 211 -2.98 4.76 15.26
N PRO A 212 -2.16 5.42 14.41
CA PRO A 212 -1.92 6.85 14.53
C PRO A 212 -3.17 7.71 14.28
N LEU A 213 -3.29 8.82 15.02
CA LEU A 213 -4.27 9.88 14.82
C LEU A 213 -3.54 11.13 14.33
N VAL A 214 -3.82 11.58 13.10
CA VAL A 214 -3.18 12.77 12.51
C VAL A 214 -4.24 13.82 12.19
N GLN A 215 -4.19 14.94 12.91
CA GLN A 215 -5.10 16.07 12.68
C GLN A 215 -4.59 16.93 11.51
N VAL A 216 -5.40 16.99 10.44
CA VAL A 216 -5.09 17.77 9.23
C VAL A 216 -6.08 18.90 8.91
N VAL A 217 -7.16 19.01 9.68
CA VAL A 217 -8.14 20.10 9.58
C VAL A 217 -8.32 20.65 10.99
N ASP A 218 -8.43 21.97 11.09
CA ASP A 218 -8.73 22.62 12.37
C ASP A 218 -10.22 22.41 12.67
N ILE A 219 -10.48 21.46 13.57
CA ILE A 219 -11.78 21.28 14.22
C ILE A 219 -11.71 22.21 15.43
N GLY A 220 -12.12 23.47 15.24
CA GLY A 220 -12.03 24.51 16.27
C GLY A 220 -12.50 24.01 17.64
N GLU A 221 -11.90 24.56 18.71
CA GLU A 221 -12.08 24.15 20.10
C GLU A 221 -13.55 23.79 20.43
N VAL A 222 -13.76 22.55 20.91
CA VAL A 222 -15.04 22.08 21.47
C VAL A 222 -15.11 22.45 22.94
#